data_AF-A0A970PM04-F1
#
_entry.id   AF-A0A970PM04-F1
#
_cell.length_a   1.000
_cell.length_b   1.000
_cell.length_c   1.000
_cell.angle_alpha   90.00
_cell.angle_beta   90.00
_cell.angle_gamma   90.00
#
_symmetry.space_group_name_H-M   'P 1'
#
loop_
_entity.id
_entity.type
_entity.pdbx_description
1 polymer ?
#
loop_
_entity_poly.entity_id
_entity_poly.type
_entity_poly.pdbx_seq_one_letter_code
_entity_poly.pdbx_strand_id
1 'polypeptide(L)' 'MKKYLSIAMALLIASMAFAGVYTIGTGNTGGYYVPFSGLWDNGWSKSIYTKAEINAAGLNTANTITG' A
#
# COMPACT_ATOMS: atom_id res chain seq x y z
N MET A 1 -20.90 -34.01 5.94
CA MET A 1 -21.00 -33.20 4.70
C MET A 1 -20.81 -31.71 4.97
N LYS A 2 -21.65 -31.07 5.81
CA LYS A 2 -21.57 -29.62 6.10
C LYS A 2 -20.18 -29.14 6.56
N LYS A 3 -19.48 -29.94 7.39
CA LYS A 3 -18.15 -29.63 7.95
C LYS A 3 -17.07 -29.50 6.86
N TYR A 4 -17.08 -30.38 5.87
CA TYR A 4 -16.11 -30.39 4.77
C TYR A 4 -16.38 -29.25 3.78
N LEU A 5 -17.65 -28.90 3.57
CA LEU A 5 -18.04 -27.76 2.74
C LEU A 5 -17.55 -26.43 3.35
N SER A 6 -17.68 -26.26 4.66
CA SER A 6 -17.17 -25.08 5.36
C SER A 6 -15.65 -24.95 5.25
N ILE A 7 -14.92 -26.06 5.35
CA ILE A 7 -13.46 -26.08 5.18
C ILE A 7 -13.07 -25.72 3.74
N ALA A 8 -13.75 -26.28 2.75
CA ALA A 8 -13.50 -25.96 1.34
C ALA A 8 -13.76 -24.47 1.02
N MET A 9 -14.83 -23.89 1.57
CA MET A 9 -15.12 -22.46 1.42
C MET A 9 -14.06 -21.57 2.09
N ALA A 10 -13.58 -21.95 3.28
CA ALA A 10 -12.51 -21.20 3.95
C ALA A 10 -11.20 -21.20 3.15
N LEU A 11 -10.82 -22.36 2.58
CA LEU A 11 -9.65 -22.50 1.71
C LEU A 11 -9.79 -21.67 0.42
N LEU A 12 -10.98 -21.64 -0.18
CA LEU A 12 -11.23 -20.83 -1.36
C LEU A 12 -11.04 -19.34 -1.08
N ILE A 13 -11.60 -18.83 0.02
CA ILE A 13 -11.46 -17.42 0.42
C ILE A 13 -9.99 -17.06 0.69
N ALA A 14 -9.25 -17.93 1.40
CA ALA A 14 -7.84 -17.72 1.67
C ALA A 14 -6.99 -17.63 0.39
N SER A 15 -7.36 -18.41 -0.65
CA SER A 15 -6.66 -18.37 -1.95
C SER A 15 -6.91 -17.10 -2.76
N MET A 16 -7.89 -16.27 -2.38
CA MET A 16 -8.20 -15.01 -3.07
C MET A 16 -7.74 -13.77 -2.28
N ALA A 17 -7.18 -13.95 -1.09
CA ALA A 17 -6.67 -12.88 -0.25
C ALA A 17 -5.25 -12.45 -0.69
N PHE A 18 -5.14 -11.86 -1.88
CA PHE A 18 -3.90 -11.21 -2.32
C PHE A 18 -4.00 -9.71 -2.05
N ALA A 19 -3.20 -9.22 -1.10
CA ALA A 19 -2.98 -7.79 -0.95
C ALA A 19 -1.96 -7.35 -2.02
N GLY A 20 -2.41 -6.54 -2.98
CA GLY A 20 -1.51 -5.96 -3.99
C GLY A 20 -0.59 -4.93 -3.34
N VAL A 21 0.72 -5.16 -3.39
CA VAL A 21 1.72 -4.16 -3.01
C VAL A 21 2.02 -3.32 -4.25
N TYR A 22 1.70 -2.03 -4.19
CA TYR A 22 1.99 -1.10 -5.28
C TYR A 22 3.15 -0.19 -4.88
N THR A 23 4.22 -0.21 -5.69
CA THR A 23 5.28 0.80 -5.58
C THR A 23 4.80 2.04 -6.31
N ILE A 24 4.68 3.15 -5.59
CA ILE A 24 4.33 4.45 -6.15
C ILE A 24 5.64 5.15 -6.55
N GLY A 25 5.74 5.55 -7.82
CA GLY A 25 6.97 6.11 -8.40
C GLY A 25 7.97 5.03 -8.84
N THR A 26 9.24 5.40 -8.99
CA THR A 26 10.29 4.50 -9.50
C THR A 26 10.89 3.58 -8.44
N GLY A 27 10.55 3.77 -7.16
CA GLY A 27 11.17 3.08 -6.04
C GLY A 27 12.62 3.53 -5.83
N ASN A 28 12.96 4.07 -4.67
CA ASN A 28 14.32 4.51 -4.43
C ASN A 28 15.23 3.30 -4.14
N THR A 29 16.04 2.90 -5.11
CA THR A 29 17.08 1.88 -4.94
C THR A 29 18.36 2.55 -4.44
N GLY A 30 18.46 2.79 -3.12
CA GLY A 30 19.75 3.09 -2.49
C GLY A 30 19.91 4.43 -1.75
N GLY A 31 18.83 5.14 -1.39
CA GLY A 31 18.95 6.34 -0.55
C GLY A 31 17.88 6.45 0.54
N TYR A 32 18.25 7.06 1.67
CA TYR A 32 17.30 7.54 2.68
C TYR A 32 16.97 9.03 2.44
N TYR A 33 16.71 9.38 1.18
CA TYR A 33 16.36 10.76 0.82
C TYR A 33 14.85 10.93 0.92
N VAL A 34 14.43 11.74 1.88
CA VAL A 34 13.04 12.15 2.07
C VAL A 34 12.89 13.56 1.55
N PRO A 35 11.90 13.83 0.67
CA PRO A 35 11.79 15.10 -0.03
C PRO A 35 11.57 16.28 0.92
N PHE A 36 11.05 16.00 2.11
CA PHE A 36 10.95 16.98 3.19
C PHE A 36 11.26 16.32 4.53
N SER A 37 12.24 16.88 5.25
CA SER A 37 12.55 16.55 6.64
C SER A 37 12.04 17.69 7.53
N GLY A 38 11.10 17.39 8.41
CA GLY A 38 10.52 18.38 9.33
C GLY A 38 11.53 18.76 10.42
N LEU A 39 12.06 19.98 10.37
CA LEU A 39 13.10 20.44 11.30
C LEU A 39 12.61 20.63 12.76
N TRP A 40 11.31 20.85 13.00
CA TRP A 40 10.80 21.31 14.31
C TRP A 40 9.67 20.49 14.95
N ASP A 41 9.24 19.38 14.34
CA ASP A 41 8.06 18.62 14.78
C ASP A 41 8.39 17.14 15.03
N ASN A 42 9.47 16.83 15.74
CA ASN A 42 9.95 15.45 16.00
C ASN A 42 10.53 14.69 14.79
N GLY A 43 11.13 15.37 13.81
CA GLY A 43 11.90 14.70 12.76
C GLY A 43 11.07 13.83 11.81
N TRP A 44 9.78 14.13 11.66
CA TRP A 44 8.94 13.43 10.69
C TRP A 44 9.41 13.69 9.27
N SER A 45 9.39 12.64 8.48
CA SER A 45 9.69 12.68 7.06
C SER A 45 8.42 12.35 6.30
N LYS A 46 8.00 13.21 5.37
CA LYS A 46 6.83 12.92 4.50
C LYS A 46 7.29 12.57 3.10
N SER A 47 6.79 11.43 2.62
CA SER A 47 6.76 11.14 1.19
C SER A 47 5.68 12.01 0.54
N ILE A 48 6.02 12.66 -0.56
CA ILE A 48 5.10 13.46 -1.36
C ILE A 48 4.86 12.67 -2.65
N TYR A 49 3.61 12.39 -2.98
CA TYR A 49 3.21 11.75 -4.22
C TYR A 49 2.37 12.71 -5.06
N THR A 50 2.66 12.80 -6.35
CA THR A 50 1.87 13.58 -7.29
C THR A 50 0.54 12.89 -7.58
N LYS A 51 -0.46 13.66 -8.03
CA LYS A 51 -1.75 13.10 -8.47
C LYS A 51 -1.58 12.04 -9.57
N ALA A 52 -0.64 12.25 -10.48
CA ALA A 52 -0.38 11.31 -11.56
C ALA A 52 0.14 9.96 -11.03
N GLU A 53 1.06 9.98 -10.06
CA GLU A 53 1.61 8.77 -9.44
C GLU A 53 0.55 8.00 -8.63
N ILE A 54 -0.27 8.71 -7.85
CA ILE A 54 -1.38 8.13 -7.09
C ILE A 54 -2.41 7.48 -8.04
N ASN A 55 -2.76 8.16 -9.13
CA ASN A 55 -3.69 7.62 -10.12
C ASN A 55 -3.12 6.40 -10.85
N ALA A 56 -1.83 6.41 -11.18
CA ALA A 56 -1.14 5.27 -11.79
C ALA A 56 -1.13 4.04 -10.87
N ALA A 57 -1.15 4.24 -9.55
CA ALA A 57 -1.30 3.18 -8.54
C ALA A 57 -2.77 2.72 -8.33
N GLY A 58 -3.72 3.25 -9.11
CA GLY A 58 -5.14 2.86 -9.03
C GLY A 58 -5.96 3.60 -7.96
N LEU A 59 -5.35 4.53 -7.22
CA LEU A 59 -6.00 5.31 -6.16
C LEU A 59 -6.68 6.57 -6.75
N ASN A 60 -7.66 6.35 -7.63
CA ASN A 60 -8.35 7.44 -8.34
C ASN A 60 -9.40 8.19 -7.50
N THR A 61 -9.65 7.74 -6.27
CA THR A 61 -10.58 8.33 -5.30
C THR A 61 -9.89 8.51 -3.96
N ALA A 62 -10.43 9.38 -3.10
CA ALA A 62 -9.89 9.62 -1.77
C ALA A 62 -9.85 8.29 -0.98
N ASN A 63 -8.66 7.90 -0.55
CA ASN A 63 -8.42 6.66 0.16
C ASN A 63 -7.27 6.83 1.16
N THR A 64 -7.26 6.02 2.21
CA THR A 64 -6.20 6.03 3.23
C THR A 64 -5.00 5.23 2.72
N ILE A 65 -3.82 5.85 2.71
CA ILE A 65 -2.55 5.17 2.45
C ILE A 65 -1.96 4.75 3.80
N THR A 66 -1.97 3.45 4.08
CA THR A 66 -1.25 2.87 5.22
C THR A 66 0.15 2.50 4.78
N GLY A 67 1.15 3.21 5.30
CA GLY A 67 2.58 2.93 5.09
C GLY A 67 3.13 1.91 6.07
#